data_AF-A0A835XZH7-F1
#
_entry.id   AF-A0A835XZH7-F1
#
_cell.length_a   1.000
_cell.length_b   1.000
_cell.length_c   1.000
_cell.angle_alpha   90.00
_cell.angle_beta   90.00
_cell.angle_gamma   90.00
#
_symmetry.space_group_name_H-M   'P 1'
#
loop_
_entity.id
_entity.type
_entity.pdbx_description
1 polymer ?
#
loop_
_entity_poly.entity_id
_entity_poly.type
_entity_poly.pdbx_seq_one_letter_code
_entity_poly.pdbx_strand_id
1 'polypeptide(L)'
;MARQATEDTARDTQASGKACGSREGARGGRSRRPRELQREPLRDSLQRVAKAAEGLSSSCNDCLAQLKHVETLYGEKVVELQLHKERLDFAARHRDFVSKFEDRVFRRVVNSAAYGRALQAGAGPLQNKEDALNLLHTLASAEEDPDDEDCAAVLTEGNLLMRKAWEQAVLEKGLYLEEYQALRVFKDCTNRAFHQPLEAADALRQLTTSLPMPDDYKAAKAPLIKLLGILAKPTAGAR
;
A
#
# COMPACT_ATOMS: atom_id res chain seq x y z
N MET A 1 38.49 -11.37 3.34
CA MET A 1 39.13 -11.78 2.07
C MET A 1 38.45 -11.04 0.93
N ALA A 2 39.15 -10.05 0.36
CA ALA A 2 39.40 -9.81 -1.08
C ALA A 2 38.24 -9.08 -1.80
N ARG A 3 38.35 -7.78 -2.16
CA ARG A 3 39.08 -7.16 -3.33
C ARG A 3 38.64 -7.80 -4.65
N GLN A 4 38.35 -7.15 -5.79
CA GLN A 4 38.64 -5.85 -6.42
C GLN A 4 37.77 -5.80 -7.72
N ALA A 5 37.23 -4.65 -8.17
CA ALA A 5 37.72 -3.75 -9.25
C ALA A 5 37.74 -4.30 -10.70
N THR A 6 37.24 -3.48 -11.65
CA THR A 6 37.65 -3.17 -13.06
C THR A 6 36.37 -2.78 -13.85
N GLU A 7 36.12 -1.57 -14.35
CA GLU A 7 36.84 -0.66 -15.29
C GLU A 7 37.06 -1.19 -16.72
N ASP A 8 36.74 -0.29 -17.66
CA ASP A 8 37.05 -0.22 -19.10
C ASP A 8 36.38 -1.14 -20.12
N THR A 9 35.88 -0.53 -21.23
CA THR A 9 36.52 -0.61 -22.56
C THR A 9 35.84 0.32 -23.57
N ALA A 10 36.57 1.36 -23.99
CA ALA A 10 36.31 2.11 -25.21
C ALA A 10 36.71 1.30 -26.46
N ARG A 11 35.98 1.45 -27.57
CA ARG A 11 36.39 0.92 -28.89
C ARG A 11 36.43 2.03 -29.92
N ASP A 12 37.65 2.47 -30.20
CA ASP A 12 38.10 3.01 -31.48
C ASP A 12 38.01 1.94 -32.58
N THR A 13 37.76 2.36 -33.82
CA THR A 13 38.11 1.57 -35.01
C THR A 13 38.80 2.47 -36.02
N GLN A 14 40.10 2.20 -36.20
CA GLN A 14 40.97 2.71 -37.27
C GLN A 14 40.75 1.96 -38.58
N ALA A 15 40.96 2.64 -39.71
CA ALA A 15 41.69 2.15 -40.89
C ALA A 15 42.02 3.38 -41.79
N SER A 16 43.22 3.95 -41.79
CA SER A 16 44.47 3.56 -42.49
C SER A 16 44.38 3.44 -44.02
N GLY A 17 45.14 4.30 -44.71
CA GLY A 17 45.47 4.21 -46.14
C GLY A 17 46.57 5.20 -46.54
N LYS A 18 47.83 4.74 -46.54
CA LYS A 18 49.05 5.43 -47.01
C LYS A 18 49.04 5.67 -48.52
N ALA A 19 49.70 6.73 -49.01
CA ALA A 19 50.95 6.63 -49.78
C ALA A 19 51.51 7.99 -50.24
N CYS A 20 52.84 7.99 -50.39
CA CYS A 20 53.79 9.07 -50.64
C CYS A 20 53.87 9.46 -52.12
N GLY A 21 54.25 10.71 -52.42
CA GLY A 21 54.59 11.15 -53.76
C GLY A 21 55.11 12.59 -53.79
N SER A 22 56.42 12.77 -53.75
CA SER A 22 57.11 14.05 -54.01
C SER A 22 57.02 14.43 -55.48
N ARG A 23 56.80 15.71 -55.80
CA ARG A 23 57.46 16.39 -56.93
C ARG A 23 57.32 17.91 -56.90
N GLU A 24 58.41 18.54 -57.29
CA GLU A 24 58.69 19.97 -57.32
C GLU A 24 57.90 20.74 -58.39
N GLY A 25 57.75 22.04 -58.13
CA GLY A 25 58.07 23.10 -59.10
C GLY A 25 57.10 23.37 -60.25
N ALA A 26 56.32 24.44 -60.13
CA ALA A 26 56.13 25.41 -61.22
C ALA A 26 55.47 26.70 -60.70
N ARG A 27 56.15 27.83 -60.91
CA ARG A 27 55.56 29.18 -60.88
C ARG A 27 54.65 29.33 -62.09
N GLY A 28 53.47 29.93 -61.92
CA GLY A 28 52.68 30.37 -63.06
C GLY A 28 51.34 30.99 -62.70
N GLY A 29 51.17 32.26 -63.07
CA GLY A 29 49.87 32.79 -63.47
C GLY A 29 48.96 33.30 -62.36
N ARG A 30 49.04 34.61 -62.09
CA ARG A 30 47.88 35.36 -61.57
C ARG A 30 46.74 35.23 -62.59
N SER A 31 45.74 34.43 -62.26
CA SER A 31 44.45 34.40 -62.95
C SER A 31 43.38 34.74 -61.92
N ARG A 32 42.88 35.97 -61.99
CA ARG A 32 41.69 36.41 -61.26
C ARG A 32 40.51 35.58 -61.76
N ARG A 33 40.14 34.52 -61.05
CA ARG A 33 38.87 33.82 -61.21
C ARG A 33 37.77 34.50 -60.37
N PRO A 34 36.49 34.41 -60.77
CA PRO A 34 35.38 35.08 -60.09
C PRO A 34 35.16 34.49 -58.69
N ARG A 35 34.77 35.34 -57.74
CA ARG A 35 34.53 35.06 -56.31
C ARG A 35 33.30 34.16 -56.01
N GLU A 36 32.81 33.39 -56.97
CA GLU A 36 31.53 32.66 -56.84
C GLU A 36 31.67 31.17 -56.47
N LEU A 37 32.86 30.57 -56.53
CA LEU A 37 33.05 29.13 -56.29
C LEU A 37 33.41 28.72 -54.84
N GLN A 38 33.44 29.65 -53.89
CA GLN A 38 33.71 29.32 -52.47
C GLN A 38 32.48 29.43 -51.55
N ARG A 39 31.33 29.85 -52.06
CA ARG A 39 30.10 30.01 -51.25
C ARG A 39 29.34 28.70 -51.04
N GLU A 40 29.37 27.77 -52.00
CA GLU A 40 28.64 26.51 -51.90
C GLU A 40 29.14 25.56 -50.79
N PRO A 41 30.45 25.24 -50.66
CA PRO A 41 30.91 24.33 -49.61
C PRO A 41 30.72 24.88 -48.19
N LEU A 42 30.74 26.22 -48.04
CA LEU A 42 30.42 26.90 -46.79
C LEU A 42 28.92 26.85 -46.48
N ARG A 43 28.06 27.04 -47.48
CA ARG A 43 26.61 26.94 -47.33
C ARG A 43 26.17 25.53 -46.93
N ASP A 44 26.74 24.51 -47.57
CA ASP A 44 26.45 23.11 -47.25
C ASP A 44 26.93 22.73 -45.84
N SER A 45 28.12 23.22 -45.45
CA SER A 45 28.65 23.00 -44.10
C SER A 45 27.81 23.70 -43.04
N LEU A 46 27.37 24.95 -43.28
CA LEU A 46 26.45 25.67 -42.39
C LEU A 46 25.09 24.98 -42.30
N GLN A 47 24.58 24.42 -43.38
CA GLN A 47 23.31 23.69 -43.38
C GLN A 47 23.41 22.38 -42.59
N ARG A 48 24.55 21.67 -42.66
CA ARG A 48 24.80 20.48 -41.83
C ARG A 48 24.90 20.83 -40.35
N VAL A 49 25.58 21.91 -40.00
CA VAL A 49 25.66 22.40 -38.62
C VAL A 49 24.29 22.84 -38.10
N ALA A 50 23.51 23.54 -38.92
CA ALA A 50 22.13 23.92 -38.56
C ALA A 50 21.25 22.69 -38.30
N LYS A 51 21.28 21.68 -39.17
CA LYS A 51 20.54 20.41 -38.97
C LYS A 51 21.02 19.65 -37.73
N ALA A 52 22.33 19.63 -37.47
CA ALA A 52 22.88 19.01 -36.26
C ALA A 52 22.45 19.75 -35.00
N ALA A 53 22.41 21.09 -35.03
CA ALA A 53 21.93 21.91 -33.92
C ALA A 53 20.42 21.74 -33.68
N GLU A 54 19.61 21.64 -34.74
CA GLU A 54 18.18 21.32 -34.66
C GLU A 54 17.95 19.92 -34.08
N GLY A 55 18.72 18.92 -34.55
CA GLY A 55 18.66 17.55 -34.03
C GLY A 55 19.06 17.46 -32.55
N LEU A 56 20.11 18.20 -32.15
CA LEU A 56 20.52 18.29 -30.76
C LEU A 56 19.48 19.01 -29.90
N SER A 57 18.90 20.10 -30.39
CA SER A 57 17.82 20.82 -29.72
C SER A 57 16.59 19.94 -29.51
N SER A 58 16.17 19.19 -30.54
CA SER A 58 15.07 18.22 -30.44
C SER A 58 15.38 17.14 -29.40
N SER A 59 16.57 16.53 -29.47
CA SER A 59 16.98 15.49 -28.52
C SER A 59 17.02 16.02 -27.07
N CYS A 60 17.50 17.25 -26.86
CA CYS A 60 17.50 17.88 -25.53
C CYS A 60 16.07 18.13 -25.03
N ASN A 61 15.16 18.59 -25.91
CA ASN A 61 13.76 18.79 -25.56
C ASN A 61 13.06 17.47 -25.21
N ASP A 62 13.34 16.40 -25.94
CA ASP A 62 12.82 15.06 -25.65
C ASP A 62 13.34 14.53 -24.30
N CYS A 63 14.63 14.70 -24.01
CA CYS A 63 15.20 14.37 -22.70
C CYS A 63 14.57 15.19 -21.57
N LEU A 64 14.34 16.50 -21.77
CA LEU A 64 13.66 17.35 -20.79
C LEU A 64 12.19 16.92 -20.58
N ALA A 65 11.49 16.54 -21.64
CA ALA A 65 10.12 16.04 -21.54
C ALA A 65 10.06 14.70 -20.77
N GLN A 66 10.99 13.79 -21.04
CA GLN A 66 11.13 12.53 -20.30
C GLN A 66 11.45 12.75 -18.82
N LEU A 67 12.38 13.66 -18.51
CA LEU A 67 12.70 14.01 -17.12
C LEU A 67 11.47 14.57 -16.39
N LYS A 68 10.73 15.50 -17.00
CA LYS A 68 9.46 16.01 -16.43
C LYS A 68 8.44 14.91 -16.22
N HIS A 69 8.33 13.95 -17.15
CA HIS A 69 7.42 12.82 -17.00
C HIS A 69 7.82 11.93 -15.83
N VAL A 70 9.12 11.63 -15.67
CA VAL A 70 9.64 10.85 -14.53
C VAL A 70 9.43 11.59 -13.21
N GLU A 71 9.68 12.90 -13.16
CA GLU A 71 9.42 13.73 -11.98
C GLU A 71 7.95 13.71 -11.57
N THR A 72 7.03 13.83 -12.55
CA THR A 72 5.59 13.72 -12.30
C THR A 72 5.22 12.35 -11.75
N LEU A 73 5.65 11.26 -12.41
CA LEU A 73 5.37 9.90 -11.96
C LEU A 73 5.93 9.63 -10.55
N TYR A 74 7.13 10.12 -10.27
CA TYR A 74 7.72 10.01 -8.95
C TYR A 74 6.90 10.78 -7.91
N GLY A 75 6.49 12.02 -8.21
CA GLY A 75 5.61 12.81 -7.36
C GLY A 75 4.29 12.11 -7.07
N GLU A 76 3.63 11.55 -8.09
CA GLU A 76 2.40 10.77 -7.95
C GLU A 76 2.61 9.55 -7.04
N LYS A 77 3.70 8.81 -7.22
CA LYS A 77 4.03 7.64 -6.39
C LYS A 77 4.34 8.01 -4.94
N VAL A 78 4.99 9.14 -4.69
CA VAL A 78 5.20 9.63 -3.32
C VAL A 78 3.87 9.95 -2.64
N VAL A 79 2.93 10.59 -3.35
CA VAL A 79 1.58 10.86 -2.81
C VAL A 79 0.82 9.57 -2.53
N GLU A 80 0.86 8.60 -3.46
CA GLU A 80 0.23 7.29 -3.28
C GLU A 80 0.77 6.55 -2.05
N LEU A 81 2.09 6.53 -1.87
CA LEU A 81 2.74 5.92 -0.72
C LEU A 81 2.39 6.62 0.59
N GLN A 82 2.31 7.95 0.59
CA GLN A 82 1.92 8.73 1.76
C GLN A 82 0.47 8.44 2.17
N LEU A 83 -0.45 8.41 1.21
CA LEU A 83 -1.86 8.03 1.45
C LEU A 83 -1.97 6.59 1.96
N HIS A 84 -1.20 5.66 1.37
CA HIS A 84 -1.18 4.28 1.82
C HIS A 84 -0.69 4.17 3.27
N LYS A 85 0.40 4.86 3.62
CA LYS A 85 0.92 4.93 4.98
C LYS A 85 -0.13 5.47 5.95
N GLU A 86 -0.79 6.58 5.61
CA GLU A 86 -1.83 7.19 6.46
C GLU A 86 -3.00 6.23 6.69
N ARG A 87 -3.40 5.45 5.68
CA ARG A 87 -4.43 4.41 5.81
C ARG A 87 -4.01 3.32 6.79
N LEU A 88 -2.77 2.83 6.70
CA LEU A 88 -2.23 1.81 7.61
C LEU A 88 -2.12 2.34 9.04
N ASP A 89 -1.58 3.55 9.22
CA ASP A 89 -1.46 4.18 10.53
C ASP A 89 -2.84 4.40 11.18
N PHE A 90 -3.83 4.80 10.37
CA PHE A 90 -5.22 4.94 10.83
C PHE A 90 -5.80 3.60 11.27
N ALA A 91 -5.64 2.54 10.48
CA ALA A 91 -6.17 1.22 10.82
C ALA A 91 -5.48 0.64 12.07
N ALA A 92 -4.15 0.72 12.16
CA ALA A 92 -3.37 0.25 13.29
C ALA A 92 -3.82 0.89 14.60
N ARG A 93 -4.01 2.22 14.59
CA ARG A 93 -4.48 2.97 15.76
C ARG A 93 -5.81 2.45 16.31
N HIS A 94 -6.74 2.06 15.43
CA HIS A 94 -8.09 1.70 15.82
C HIS A 94 -8.32 0.20 16.02
N ARG A 95 -7.45 -0.64 15.46
CA ARG A 95 -7.45 -2.11 15.60
C ARG A 95 -7.50 -2.57 17.06
N ASP A 96 -6.73 -1.92 17.92
CA ASP A 96 -6.59 -2.35 19.32
C ASP A 96 -7.89 -2.09 20.11
N PHE A 97 -8.67 -1.07 19.74
CA PHE A 97 -9.99 -0.84 20.34
C PHE A 97 -10.98 -1.94 19.99
N VAL A 98 -10.97 -2.41 18.73
CA VAL A 98 -11.77 -3.58 18.32
C VAL A 98 -11.38 -4.79 19.17
N SER A 99 -10.08 -5.03 19.36
CA SER A 99 -9.58 -6.09 20.25
C SER A 99 -10.11 -5.99 21.68
N LYS A 100 -10.01 -4.79 22.29
CA LYS A 100 -10.46 -4.52 23.66
C LYS A 100 -11.97 -4.73 23.81
N PHE A 101 -12.74 -4.45 22.78
CA PHE A 101 -14.18 -4.72 22.77
C PHE A 101 -14.47 -6.21 22.68
N GLU A 102 -13.80 -6.93 21.81
CA GLU A 102 -13.93 -8.39 21.71
C GLU A 102 -13.54 -9.09 23.03
N ASP A 103 -12.56 -8.56 23.78
CA ASP A 103 -12.25 -9.06 25.13
C ASP A 103 -13.42 -8.87 26.12
N ARG A 104 -14.19 -7.78 25.98
CA ARG A 104 -15.40 -7.53 26.78
C ARG A 104 -16.55 -8.44 26.34
N VAL A 105 -16.68 -8.70 25.05
CA VAL A 105 -17.68 -9.62 24.47
C VAL A 105 -17.37 -11.05 24.93
N PHE A 106 -16.15 -11.52 24.77
CA PHE A 106 -15.73 -12.85 25.20
C PHE A 106 -16.02 -13.11 26.68
N ARG A 107 -15.62 -12.18 27.56
CA ARG A 107 -15.96 -12.26 29.00
C ARG A 107 -17.46 -12.32 29.24
N ARG A 108 -18.29 -11.71 28.40
CA ARG A 108 -19.74 -11.79 28.52
C ARG A 108 -20.27 -13.13 28.04
N VAL A 109 -19.75 -13.66 26.93
CA VAL A 109 -20.11 -14.97 26.37
C VAL A 109 -19.88 -16.07 27.40
N VAL A 110 -18.67 -16.20 27.93
CA VAL A 110 -18.31 -17.30 28.86
C VAL A 110 -19.12 -17.29 30.16
N ASN A 111 -19.67 -16.13 30.54
CA ASN A 111 -20.52 -15.95 31.73
C ASN A 111 -22.03 -16.00 31.40
N SER A 112 -22.42 -16.31 30.17
CA SER A 112 -23.82 -16.31 29.72
C SER A 112 -24.45 -17.70 29.82
N ALA A 113 -25.77 -17.73 30.05
CA ALA A 113 -26.54 -18.97 29.96
C ALA A 113 -26.56 -19.55 28.53
N ALA A 114 -26.41 -18.71 27.50
CA ALA A 114 -26.31 -19.14 26.12
C ALA A 114 -25.05 -19.99 25.87
N TYR A 115 -23.91 -19.61 26.46
CA TYR A 115 -22.68 -20.40 26.43
C TYR A 115 -22.86 -21.75 27.13
N GLY A 116 -23.50 -21.77 28.31
CA GLY A 116 -23.82 -23.02 29.00
C GLY A 116 -24.66 -23.99 28.15
N ARG A 117 -25.64 -23.47 27.40
CA ARG A 117 -26.44 -24.27 26.46
C ARG A 117 -25.62 -24.81 25.29
N ALA A 118 -24.70 -24.01 24.74
CA ALA A 118 -23.81 -24.45 23.67
C ALA A 118 -22.93 -25.63 24.11
N LEU A 119 -22.37 -25.57 25.34
CA LEU A 119 -21.58 -26.67 25.90
C LEU A 119 -22.41 -27.95 26.11
N GLN A 120 -23.65 -27.81 26.60
CA GLN A 120 -24.57 -28.95 26.75
C GLN A 120 -24.94 -29.60 25.42
N ALA A 121 -24.96 -28.82 24.34
CA ALA A 121 -25.17 -29.29 22.97
C ALA A 121 -23.89 -29.81 22.29
N GLY A 122 -22.81 -30.05 23.05
CA GLY A 122 -21.58 -30.68 22.57
C GLY A 122 -20.51 -29.73 22.02
N ALA A 123 -20.66 -28.41 22.18
CA ALA A 123 -19.60 -27.48 21.79
C ALA A 123 -18.37 -27.63 22.71
N GLY A 124 -17.18 -27.46 22.13
CA GLY A 124 -15.94 -27.39 22.89
C GLY A 124 -15.86 -26.12 23.75
N PRO A 125 -15.25 -26.18 24.95
CA PRO A 125 -15.03 -24.99 25.76
C PRO A 125 -14.02 -24.05 25.11
N LEU A 126 -14.31 -22.76 25.12
CA LEU A 126 -13.41 -21.70 24.64
C LEU A 126 -12.41 -21.33 25.74
N GLN A 127 -11.11 -21.44 25.49
CA GLN A 127 -10.09 -21.09 26.48
C GLN A 127 -9.77 -19.60 26.46
N ASN A 128 -9.81 -19.00 25.28
CA ASN A 128 -9.52 -17.59 25.05
C ASN A 128 -10.42 -17.01 23.95
N LYS A 129 -10.31 -15.70 23.75
CA LYS A 129 -11.09 -14.97 22.72
C LYS A 129 -10.71 -15.43 21.31
N GLU A 130 -9.43 -15.69 21.06
CA GLU A 130 -8.92 -16.12 19.76
C GLU A 130 -9.56 -17.45 19.33
N ASP A 131 -9.80 -18.39 20.25
CA ASP A 131 -10.54 -19.63 19.98
C ASP A 131 -11.96 -19.31 19.49
N ALA A 132 -12.64 -18.35 20.13
CA ALA A 132 -13.99 -17.93 19.75
C ALA A 132 -14.00 -17.35 18.34
N LEU A 133 -13.06 -16.45 18.04
CA LEU A 133 -12.94 -15.80 16.74
C LEU A 133 -12.57 -16.80 15.63
N ASN A 134 -11.69 -17.76 15.93
CA ASN A 134 -11.33 -18.84 15.00
C ASN A 134 -12.52 -19.75 14.71
N LEU A 135 -13.31 -20.11 15.73
CA LEU A 135 -14.53 -20.89 15.54
C LEU A 135 -15.53 -20.14 14.65
N LEU A 136 -15.78 -18.85 14.92
CA LEU A 136 -16.67 -18.04 14.10
C LEU A 136 -16.20 -17.92 12.65
N HIS A 137 -14.88 -17.80 12.44
CA HIS A 137 -14.31 -17.78 11.10
C HIS A 137 -14.50 -19.12 10.39
N THR A 138 -14.20 -20.22 11.07
CA THR A 138 -14.38 -21.57 10.50
C THR A 138 -15.84 -21.86 10.16
N LEU A 139 -16.78 -21.41 11.02
CA LEU A 139 -18.22 -21.52 10.75
C LEU A 139 -18.63 -20.71 9.51
N ALA A 140 -18.14 -19.48 9.36
CA ALA A 140 -18.45 -18.66 8.19
C ALA A 140 -17.90 -19.29 6.90
N SER A 141 -16.66 -19.76 6.91
CA SER A 141 -16.07 -20.45 5.75
C SER A 141 -16.79 -21.74 5.39
N ALA A 142 -17.21 -22.52 6.40
CA ALA A 142 -17.98 -23.74 6.17
C ALA A 142 -19.40 -23.49 5.61
N GLU A 143 -19.96 -22.30 5.83
CA GLU A 143 -21.24 -21.90 5.22
C GLU A 143 -21.09 -21.41 3.78
N GLU A 144 -19.91 -20.94 3.39
CA GLU A 144 -19.61 -20.46 2.03
C GLU A 144 -19.29 -21.60 1.05
N ASP A 145 -18.71 -22.70 1.54
CA ASP A 145 -18.38 -23.89 0.74
C ASP A 145 -19.09 -25.15 1.30
N PRO A 146 -20.38 -25.33 1.01
CA PRO A 146 -21.17 -26.43 1.57
C PRO A 146 -20.81 -27.80 0.99
N ASP A 147 -20.01 -27.85 -0.09
CA ASP A 147 -19.58 -29.08 -0.75
C ASP A 147 -18.30 -29.67 -0.12
N ASP A 148 -17.65 -28.96 0.82
CA ASP A 148 -16.54 -29.49 1.61
C ASP A 148 -17.06 -30.50 2.65
N GLU A 149 -16.59 -31.76 2.53
CA GLU A 149 -16.99 -32.86 3.41
C GLU A 149 -16.68 -32.58 4.90
N ASP A 150 -15.73 -31.69 5.19
CA ASP A 150 -15.37 -31.29 6.54
C ASP A 150 -16.33 -30.25 7.18
N CYS A 151 -17.24 -29.64 6.40
CA CYS A 151 -18.20 -28.64 6.90
C CYS A 151 -19.15 -29.20 7.96
N ALA A 152 -19.60 -30.45 7.80
CA ALA A 152 -20.52 -31.10 8.74
C ALA A 152 -19.90 -31.28 10.15
N ALA A 153 -18.57 -31.43 10.23
CA ALA A 153 -17.87 -31.55 11.51
C ALA A 153 -17.83 -30.21 12.29
N VAL A 154 -17.92 -29.08 11.57
CA VAL A 154 -17.88 -27.74 12.17
C VAL A 154 -19.28 -27.20 12.44
N LEU A 155 -20.24 -27.45 11.54
CA LEU A 155 -21.63 -26.95 11.62
C LEU A 155 -22.51 -27.76 12.59
N THR A 156 -21.98 -28.05 13.78
CA THR A 156 -22.71 -28.73 14.86
C THR A 156 -23.68 -27.78 15.57
N GLU A 157 -24.74 -28.34 16.17
CA GLU A 157 -25.71 -27.54 16.96
C GLU A 157 -25.03 -26.71 18.05
N GLY A 158 -24.09 -27.31 18.79
CA GLY A 158 -23.30 -26.61 19.80
C GLY A 158 -22.53 -25.42 19.26
N ASN A 159 -21.85 -25.56 18.12
CA ASN A 159 -21.07 -24.47 17.51
C ASN A 159 -21.97 -23.34 16.98
N LEU A 160 -23.14 -23.67 16.42
CA LEU A 160 -24.13 -22.68 16.01
C LEU A 160 -24.70 -21.91 17.21
N LEU A 161 -24.92 -22.58 18.34
CA LEU A 161 -25.29 -21.94 19.60
C LEU A 161 -24.17 -21.05 20.14
N MET A 162 -22.90 -21.44 19.96
CA MET A 162 -21.74 -20.63 20.31
C MET A 162 -21.73 -19.31 19.52
N ARG A 163 -21.99 -19.36 18.22
CA ARG A 163 -22.15 -18.17 17.37
C ARG A 163 -23.27 -17.26 17.89
N LYS A 164 -24.45 -17.81 18.16
CA LYS A 164 -25.58 -17.03 18.71
C LYS A 164 -25.24 -16.40 20.06
N ALA A 165 -24.50 -17.10 20.92
CA ALA A 165 -24.05 -16.56 22.20
C ALA A 165 -23.09 -15.37 22.01
N TRP A 166 -22.19 -15.45 21.02
CA TRP A 166 -21.30 -14.35 20.65
C TRP A 166 -22.06 -13.14 20.12
N GLU A 167 -22.93 -13.34 19.13
CA GLU A 167 -23.75 -12.27 18.54
C GLU A 167 -24.61 -11.56 19.59
N GLN A 168 -25.26 -12.33 20.47
CA GLN A 168 -26.03 -11.78 21.58
C GLN A 168 -25.15 -10.95 22.52
N ALA A 169 -23.93 -11.42 22.83
CA ALA A 169 -23.00 -10.67 23.66
C ALA A 169 -22.51 -9.36 22.99
N VAL A 170 -22.34 -9.33 21.66
CA VAL A 170 -22.03 -8.11 20.91
C VAL A 170 -23.17 -7.09 21.06
N LEU A 171 -24.42 -7.53 20.85
CA LEU A 171 -25.62 -6.70 21.02
C LEU A 171 -25.74 -6.15 22.44
N GLU A 172 -25.52 -6.98 23.46
CA GLU A 172 -25.57 -6.57 24.87
C GLU A 172 -24.44 -5.60 25.25
N LYS A 173 -23.30 -5.62 24.54
CA LYS A 173 -22.25 -4.60 24.70
C LYS A 173 -22.56 -3.31 23.94
N GLY A 174 -23.62 -3.29 23.14
CA GLY A 174 -24.17 -2.08 22.54
C GLY A 174 -23.78 -1.85 21.09
N LEU A 175 -23.22 -2.84 20.39
CA LEU A 175 -23.02 -2.76 18.94
C LEU A 175 -24.02 -3.67 18.21
N TYR A 176 -24.54 -3.20 17.07
CA TYR A 176 -25.22 -4.07 16.11
C TYR A 176 -24.22 -4.96 15.39
N LEU A 177 -24.69 -6.07 14.80
CA LEU A 177 -23.80 -7.05 14.17
C LEU A 177 -23.13 -6.46 12.92
N GLU A 178 -23.86 -5.66 12.15
CA GLU A 178 -23.36 -4.95 10.96
C GLU A 178 -22.32 -3.90 11.34
N GLU A 179 -22.53 -3.19 12.46
CA GLU A 179 -21.56 -2.24 13.01
C GLU A 179 -20.27 -2.97 13.43
N TYR A 180 -20.41 -4.11 14.10
CA TYR A 180 -19.26 -4.92 14.51
C TYR A 180 -18.49 -5.47 13.29
N GLN A 181 -19.18 -5.99 12.28
CA GLN A 181 -18.55 -6.45 11.03
C GLN A 181 -17.80 -5.33 10.32
N ALA A 182 -18.40 -4.13 10.20
CA ALA A 182 -17.74 -2.97 9.60
C ALA A 182 -16.46 -2.56 10.33
N LEU A 183 -16.36 -2.81 11.65
CA LEU A 183 -15.17 -2.53 12.46
C LEU A 183 -14.08 -3.59 12.31
N ARG A 184 -14.41 -4.81 11.90
CA ARG A 184 -13.41 -5.88 11.74
C ARG A 184 -12.42 -5.59 10.61
N VAL A 185 -12.75 -4.73 9.64
CA VAL A 185 -11.82 -4.29 8.58
C VAL A 185 -10.50 -3.74 9.13
N PHE A 186 -10.48 -3.16 10.33
CA PHE A 186 -9.26 -2.65 10.96
C PHE A 186 -8.28 -3.75 11.39
N LYS A 187 -8.72 -5.02 11.48
CA LYS A 187 -7.89 -6.17 11.87
C LYS A 187 -7.04 -6.70 10.73
N ASP A 188 -7.54 -6.63 9.50
CA ASP A 188 -6.90 -7.27 8.34
C ASP A 188 -5.80 -6.40 7.73
N CYS A 189 -5.77 -5.10 8.06
CA CYS A 189 -4.87 -4.16 7.41
C CYS A 189 -3.48 -4.02 8.05
N THR A 190 -3.23 -4.51 9.28
CA THR A 190 -2.00 -4.14 10.00
C THR A 190 -1.39 -5.25 10.86
N ASN A 191 -0.07 -5.42 10.75
CA ASN A 191 0.71 -6.36 11.56
C ASN A 191 0.70 -5.95 13.04
N ARG A 192 0.78 -6.93 13.96
CA ARG A 192 0.76 -6.71 15.42
C ARG A 192 1.75 -5.63 15.91
N ALA A 193 2.88 -5.43 15.22
CA ALA A 193 3.95 -4.51 15.63
C ALA A 193 3.57 -3.01 15.74
N PHE A 194 2.47 -2.57 15.14
CA PHE A 194 2.02 -1.17 15.21
C PHE A 194 1.02 -0.96 16.35
N HIS A 195 1.53 -0.89 17.58
CA HIS A 195 0.73 -0.53 18.76
C HIS A 195 0.91 0.94 19.11
N GLN A 196 -0.18 1.71 19.15
CA GLN A 196 -0.20 3.03 19.77
C GLN A 196 -0.97 2.96 21.09
N PRO A 197 -0.33 3.21 22.24
CA PRO A 197 -1.04 3.28 23.52
C PRO A 197 -1.87 4.55 23.56
N LEU A 198 -3.12 4.45 23.08
CA LEU A 198 -4.10 5.52 23.09
C LEU A 198 -5.34 5.09 23.87
N GLU A 199 -5.82 5.97 24.73
CA GLU A 199 -7.05 5.75 25.48
C GLU A 199 -8.28 6.01 24.60
N ALA A 200 -9.37 5.25 24.84
CA ALA A 200 -10.55 5.31 24.00
C ALA A 200 -11.22 6.70 23.99
N ALA A 201 -11.19 7.40 25.12
CA ALA A 201 -11.71 8.77 25.24
C ALA A 201 -10.92 9.77 24.38
N ASP A 202 -9.60 9.62 24.32
CA ASP A 202 -8.74 10.49 23.52
C ASP A 202 -8.83 10.17 22.03
N ALA A 203 -8.92 8.88 21.67
CA ALA A 203 -9.22 8.47 20.30
C ALA A 203 -10.57 9.02 19.81
N LEU A 204 -11.60 8.98 20.67
CA LEU A 204 -12.92 9.55 20.35
C LEU A 204 -12.82 11.06 20.10
N ARG A 205 -12.07 11.78 20.95
CA ARG A 205 -11.84 13.22 20.81
C ARG A 205 -11.11 13.55 19.51
N GLN A 206 -10.04 12.82 19.18
CA GLN A 206 -9.29 13.03 17.93
C GLN A 206 -10.17 12.76 16.71
N LEU A 207 -10.93 11.67 16.70
CA LEU A 207 -11.81 11.29 15.59
C LEU A 207 -12.93 12.30 15.32
N THR A 208 -13.37 13.01 16.36
CA THR A 208 -14.43 14.02 16.27
C THR A 208 -13.92 15.42 15.95
N THR A 209 -12.65 15.73 16.24
CA THR A 209 -12.13 17.11 16.16
C THR A 209 -11.06 17.34 15.10
N SER A 210 -10.16 16.39 14.86
CA SER A 210 -8.90 16.70 14.16
C SER A 210 -8.40 15.62 13.20
N LEU A 211 -8.82 14.36 13.36
CA LEU A 211 -8.32 13.26 12.55
C LEU A 211 -9.19 13.05 11.30
N PRO A 212 -8.69 13.34 10.08
CA PRO A 212 -9.40 13.01 8.86
C PRO A 212 -9.50 11.49 8.73
N MET A 213 -10.67 11.01 8.33
CA MET A 213 -10.92 9.59 8.08
C MET A 213 -10.63 9.29 6.61
N PRO A 214 -9.77 8.31 6.30
CA PRO A 214 -9.58 7.86 4.92
C PRO A 214 -10.89 7.39 4.30
N ASP A 215 -11.05 7.59 3.00
CA ASP A 215 -12.31 7.33 2.29
C ASP A 215 -12.80 5.89 2.46
N ASP A 216 -11.88 4.93 2.41
CA ASP A 216 -12.14 3.49 2.55
C ASP A 216 -12.78 3.13 3.90
N TYR A 217 -12.58 3.96 4.93
CA TYR A 217 -13.10 3.70 6.29
C TYR A 217 -14.33 4.55 6.64
N LYS A 218 -14.86 5.36 5.71
CA LYS A 218 -16.01 6.24 5.99
C LYS A 218 -17.22 5.49 6.53
N ALA A 219 -17.50 4.29 6.02
CA ALA A 219 -18.59 3.45 6.50
C ALA A 219 -18.40 3.01 7.97
N ALA A 220 -17.16 2.83 8.40
CA ALA A 220 -16.82 2.44 9.76
C ALA A 220 -16.82 3.63 10.76
N LYS A 221 -17.02 4.88 10.30
CA LYS A 221 -16.95 6.06 11.18
C LYS A 221 -17.91 6.02 12.36
N ALA A 222 -19.20 5.87 12.06
CA ALA A 222 -20.23 5.86 13.10
C ALA A 222 -20.09 4.64 14.03
N PRO A 223 -19.87 3.41 13.51
CA PRO A 223 -19.52 2.26 14.35
C PRO A 223 -18.31 2.53 15.26
N LEU A 224 -17.25 3.17 14.75
CA LEU A 224 -16.02 3.42 15.49
C LEU A 224 -16.23 4.43 16.61
N ILE A 225 -16.97 5.51 16.36
CA ILE A 225 -17.37 6.47 17.38
C ILE A 225 -18.15 5.77 18.50
N LYS A 226 -19.10 4.89 18.13
CA LYS A 226 -19.92 4.13 19.09
C LYS A 226 -19.07 3.17 19.92
N LEU A 227 -18.19 2.41 19.29
CA LEU A 227 -17.21 1.52 19.92
C LEU A 227 -16.36 2.28 20.94
N LEU A 228 -15.76 3.40 20.54
CA LEU A 228 -14.93 4.22 21.41
C LEU A 228 -15.73 4.77 22.60
N GLY A 229 -16.98 5.18 22.38
CA GLY A 229 -17.91 5.58 23.44
C GLY A 229 -18.22 4.45 24.44
N ILE A 230 -18.37 3.21 23.97
CA ILE A 230 -18.55 2.02 24.83
C ILE A 230 -17.28 1.77 25.65
N LEU A 231 -16.11 1.89 25.03
CA LEU A 231 -14.83 1.62 25.67
C LEU A 231 -14.42 2.69 26.69
N ALA A 232 -14.74 3.96 26.42
CA ALA A 232 -14.46 5.10 27.29
C ALA A 232 -15.29 5.09 28.58
N LYS A 233 -16.43 4.39 28.62
CA LYS A 233 -17.21 4.22 29.85
C LYS A 233 -16.47 3.32 30.83
N PRO A 234 -16.41 3.68 32.12
CA PRO A 234 -15.87 2.81 33.16
C PRO A 234 -16.63 1.48 33.15
N THR A 235 -15.92 0.36 33.14
CA THR A 235 -16.56 -0.95 33.33
C THR A 235 -17.09 -1.01 34.76
N ALA A 236 -18.41 -1.05 34.92
CA ALA A 236 -19.05 -1.32 36.22
C ALA A 236 -18.48 -2.65 36.76
N GLY A 237 -17.61 -2.57 37.78
CA GLY A 237 -16.84 -3.71 38.30
C GLY A 237 -15.37 -3.44 38.61
N ALA A 238 -14.84 -2.25 38.34
CA ALA A 238 -13.53 -1.82 38.83
C ALA A 238 -13.68 -0.95 40.10
N ARG A 239 -14.14 -1.56 41.21
CA ARG A 239 -13.96 -1.08 42.59
C ARG A 239 -13.90 -2.28 43.51
#